data_AF-A0A952HAA9-F1
#
_entry.id   AF-A0A952HAA9-F1
#
_cell.length_a   1.000
_cell.length_b   1.000
_cell.length_c   1.000
_cell.angle_alpha   90.00
_cell.angle_beta   90.00
_cell.angle_gamma   90.00
#
_symmetry.space_group_name_H-M   'P 1'
#
loop_
_entity.id
_entity.type
_entity.pdbx_description
1 polymer ?
#
loop_
_entity_poly.entity_id
_entity_poly.type
_entity_poly.pdbx_seq_one_letter_code
_entity_poly.pdbx_strand_id
1 'polypeptide(L)'
;MLDAFEELLAEQSERAATLDAVAARAGVSKGGLLYHFASKEALVAGVLDRFAALIDEDVARMRAAEDGPVDYFLRTSIPTDSRFERAVVAIARLAQAADPRARDALASAQRQWLAVLQEAVGDPLVARTIMLIGDGMYYNTALLPAANNVLRDETDVDDLVALIRRFAEGR
;
A
#
# COMPACT_ATOMS: atom_id res chain seq x y z
N MET A 1 -5.58 16.41 9.58
CA MET A 1 -4.16 16.84 9.50
C MET A 1 -3.32 15.79 8.79
N LEU A 2 -3.27 14.54 9.27
CA LEU A 2 -2.54 13.48 8.57
C LEU A 2 -3.14 13.18 7.18
N ASP A 3 -4.48 13.18 7.04
CA ASP A 3 -5.10 12.98 5.72
C ASP A 3 -4.69 14.09 4.73
N ALA A 4 -4.72 15.34 5.18
CA ALA A 4 -4.24 16.49 4.41
C ALA A 4 -2.75 16.38 4.04
N PHE A 5 -1.92 15.81 4.91
CA PHE A 5 -0.51 15.58 4.63
C PHE A 5 -0.30 14.44 3.61
N GLU A 6 -1.03 13.33 3.74
CA GLU A 6 -1.03 12.22 2.79
C GLU A 6 -1.47 12.67 1.39
N GLU A 7 -2.56 13.44 1.30
CA GLU A 7 -3.03 14.04 0.04
C GLU A 7 -1.97 14.93 -0.60
N LEU A 8 -1.34 15.82 0.18
CA LEU A 8 -0.27 16.69 -0.33
C LEU A 8 0.95 15.90 -0.81
N LEU A 9 1.31 14.80 -0.13
CA LEU A 9 2.38 13.91 -0.58
C LEU A 9 2.02 13.17 -1.88
N ALA A 10 0.75 12.82 -2.07
CA ALA A 10 0.27 12.14 -3.27
C ALA A 10 0.19 13.10 -4.48
N GLU A 11 -0.29 14.32 -4.26
CA GLU A 11 -0.51 15.35 -5.30
C GLU A 11 0.78 16.10 -5.70
N GLN A 12 1.71 16.28 -4.76
CA GLN A 12 2.85 17.19 -4.92
C GLN A 12 4.17 16.54 -4.52
N SER A 13 5.28 17.23 -4.78
CA SER A 13 6.57 16.80 -4.25
C SER A 13 6.58 16.86 -2.72
N GLU A 14 7.32 15.95 -2.07
CA GLU A 14 7.50 15.94 -0.60
C GLU A 14 7.85 17.33 -0.04
N ARG A 15 8.70 18.10 -0.75
CA ARG A 15 9.13 19.43 -0.33
C ARG A 15 8.00 20.47 -0.27
N ALA A 16 6.98 20.31 -1.12
CA ALA A 16 5.83 21.21 -1.19
C ALA A 16 4.83 20.97 -0.05
N ALA A 17 4.84 19.79 0.57
CA ALA A 17 4.02 19.43 1.73
C ALA A 17 4.57 20.08 3.04
N THR A 18 4.61 21.41 3.07
CA THR A 18 5.05 22.21 4.23
C THR A 18 3.99 22.24 5.33
N LEU A 19 4.38 22.57 6.56
CA LEU A 19 3.44 22.73 7.68
C LEU A 19 2.33 23.76 7.39
N ASP A 20 2.65 24.82 6.65
CA ASP A 20 1.69 25.84 6.25
C ASP A 20 0.70 25.29 5.21
N ALA A 21 1.19 24.52 4.23
CA ALA A 21 0.33 23.84 3.26
C ALA A 21 -0.59 22.82 3.93
N VAL A 22 -0.08 22.03 4.88
CA VAL A 22 -0.86 21.06 5.65
C VAL A 22 -1.91 21.76 6.50
N ALA A 23 -1.55 22.84 7.20
CA ALA A 23 -2.49 23.61 8.02
C ALA A 23 -3.63 24.20 7.16
N ALA A 24 -3.26 24.82 6.03
CA ALA A 24 -4.22 25.37 5.08
C ALA A 24 -5.17 24.28 4.53
N ARG A 25 -4.64 23.14 4.10
CA ARG A 25 -5.44 22.02 3.58
C ARG A 25 -6.33 21.40 4.64
N ALA A 26 -5.84 21.27 5.87
CA ALA A 26 -6.60 20.72 6.99
C ALA A 26 -7.62 21.72 7.58
N GLY A 27 -7.67 22.97 7.10
CA GLY A 27 -8.57 24.00 7.60
C GLY A 27 -8.27 24.45 9.04
N VAL A 28 -7.01 24.34 9.47
CA VAL A 28 -6.56 24.71 10.83
C VAL A 28 -5.53 25.83 10.78
N SER A 29 -5.34 26.55 11.89
CA SER A 29 -4.24 27.50 12.00
C SER A 29 -2.89 26.79 12.11
N LYS A 30 -1.80 27.45 11.71
CA LYS A 30 -0.44 26.94 11.90
C LYS A 30 -0.16 26.60 13.38
N GLY A 31 -0.61 27.45 14.29
CA GLY A 31 -0.49 27.21 15.74
C GLY A 31 -1.29 25.99 16.20
N GLY A 32 -2.50 25.80 15.66
CA GLY A 32 -3.32 24.61 15.94
C GLY A 32 -2.68 23.33 15.42
N LEU A 33 -2.06 23.36 14.24
CA LEU A 33 -1.30 22.22 13.73
C LEU A 33 -0.09 21.91 14.61
N LEU A 34 0.70 22.93 14.97
CA LEU A 34 1.90 22.78 15.78
C LEU A 34 1.62 22.26 17.20
N TYR A 35 0.41 22.50 17.73
CA TYR A 35 -0.04 21.92 18.99
C TYR A 35 -0.09 20.39 18.95
N HIS A 36 -0.44 19.80 17.80
CA HIS A 36 -0.53 18.35 17.63
C HIS A 36 0.74 17.74 17.00
N PHE A 37 1.38 18.47 16.08
CA PHE A 37 2.58 18.03 15.38
C PHE A 37 3.62 19.14 15.37
N ALA A 38 4.59 19.04 16.28
CA ALA A 38 5.61 20.07 16.50
C ALA A 38 6.53 20.32 15.29
N SER A 39 6.59 19.39 14.34
CA SER A 39 7.40 19.51 13.13
C SER A 39 6.85 18.68 11.96
N LYS A 40 7.45 18.84 10.78
CA LYS A 40 7.13 18.00 9.62
C LYS A 40 7.53 16.54 9.87
N GLU A 41 8.63 16.31 10.58
CA GLU A 41 9.10 14.98 10.97
C GLU A 41 8.09 14.28 11.88
N ALA A 42 7.37 15.04 12.74
CA ALA A 42 6.28 14.51 13.55
C ALA A 42 5.06 14.10 12.70
N LEU A 43 4.74 14.85 11.65
CA LEU A 43 3.72 14.43 10.67
C LEU A 43 4.15 13.17 9.92
N VAL A 44 5.43 13.07 9.51
CA VAL A 44 5.98 11.87 8.87
C VAL A 44 5.88 10.66 9.79
N ALA A 45 6.24 10.81 11.08
CA ALA A 45 6.06 9.74 12.06
C ALA A 45 4.58 9.32 12.17
N GLY A 46 3.66 10.28 12.24
CA GLY A 46 2.22 9.98 12.34
C GLY A 46 1.65 9.23 11.13
N VAL A 47 2.08 9.54 9.90
CA VAL A 47 1.65 8.77 8.72
C VAL A 47 2.29 7.39 8.66
N LEU A 48 3.53 7.22 9.15
CA LEU A 48 4.19 5.92 9.24
C LEU A 48 3.48 5.00 10.26
N ASP A 49 3.13 5.51 11.44
CA ASP A 49 2.40 4.75 12.46
C ASP A 49 1.02 4.33 11.94
N ARG A 50 0.34 5.24 11.25
CA ARG A 50 -0.95 4.98 10.62
C ARG A 50 -0.84 3.94 9.51
N PHE A 51 0.20 4.00 8.68
CA PHE A 51 0.46 3.02 7.64
C PHE A 51 0.71 1.64 8.26
N ALA A 52 1.52 1.55 9.32
CA ALA A 52 1.74 0.29 10.03
C ALA A 52 0.42 -0.34 10.52
N ALA A 53 -0.47 0.46 11.15
CA ALA A 53 -1.76 -0.03 11.61
C ALA A 53 -2.66 -0.53 10.45
N LEU A 54 -2.62 0.17 9.31
CA LEU A 54 -3.32 -0.24 8.10
C LEU A 54 -2.79 -1.57 7.51
N ILE A 55 -1.48 -1.79 7.56
CA ILE A 55 -0.88 -3.07 7.17
C ILE A 55 -1.34 -4.18 8.12
N ASP A 56 -1.32 -3.95 9.43
CA ASP A 56 -1.74 -4.94 10.42
C ASP A 56 -3.21 -5.35 10.21
N GLU A 57 -4.09 -4.37 9.96
CA GLU A 57 -5.49 -4.60 9.59
C GLU A 57 -5.62 -5.39 8.28
N ASP A 58 -4.85 -5.05 7.26
CA ASP A 58 -4.91 -5.73 5.96
C ASP A 58 -4.41 -7.18 6.04
N VAL A 59 -3.32 -7.43 6.75
CA VAL A 59 -2.79 -8.77 7.03
C VAL A 59 -3.82 -9.60 7.81
N ALA A 60 -4.51 -9.01 8.79
CA ALA A 60 -5.56 -9.70 9.53
C ALA A 60 -6.73 -10.10 8.61
N ARG A 61 -7.17 -9.19 7.72
CA ARG A 61 -8.22 -9.48 6.72
C ARG A 61 -7.78 -10.56 5.74
N MET A 62 -6.55 -10.48 5.24
CA MET A 62 -5.97 -11.47 4.33
C MET A 62 -5.97 -12.88 4.95
N ARG A 63 -5.61 -12.99 6.24
CA ARG A 63 -5.61 -14.26 6.97
C ARG A 63 -7.02 -14.82 7.19
N ALA A 64 -8.01 -13.96 7.33
CA ALA A 64 -9.41 -14.32 7.60
C ALA A 64 -10.27 -14.44 6.33
N ALA A 65 -9.71 -14.21 5.15
CA ALA A 65 -10.45 -14.22 3.89
C ALA A 65 -11.03 -15.61 3.59
N GLU A 66 -12.32 -15.65 3.24
CA GLU A 66 -13.08 -16.89 2.97
C GLU A 66 -12.47 -17.68 1.80
N ASP A 67 -12.12 -16.98 0.71
CA ASP A 67 -11.48 -17.54 -0.48
C ASP A 67 -9.96 -17.80 -0.32
N GLY A 68 -9.44 -17.51 0.87
CA GLY A 68 -8.07 -17.73 1.29
C GLY A 68 -7.11 -16.56 0.99
N PRO A 69 -5.91 -16.57 1.60
CA PRO A 69 -4.97 -15.44 1.51
C PRO A 69 -4.48 -15.12 0.10
N VAL A 70 -4.29 -16.14 -0.74
CA VAL A 70 -3.77 -15.96 -2.11
C VAL A 70 -4.76 -15.18 -2.97
N ASP A 71 -6.04 -15.55 -2.93
CA ASP A 71 -7.09 -14.85 -3.68
C ASP A 71 -7.23 -13.41 -3.19
N TYR A 72 -7.34 -13.22 -1.88
CA TYR A 72 -7.39 -11.90 -1.26
C TYR A 72 -6.26 -11.01 -1.75
N PHE A 73 -5.00 -11.46 -1.62
CA PHE A 73 -3.83 -10.66 -1.99
C PHE A 73 -3.85 -10.23 -3.45
N LEU A 74 -4.19 -11.13 -4.38
CA LEU A 74 -4.23 -10.81 -5.81
C LEU A 74 -5.35 -9.81 -6.14
N ARG A 75 -6.54 -9.99 -5.57
CA ARG A 75 -7.66 -9.07 -5.80
C ARG A 75 -7.41 -7.69 -5.21
N THR A 76 -6.83 -7.61 -4.02
CA THR A 76 -6.52 -6.33 -3.38
C THR A 76 -5.23 -5.69 -3.89
N SER A 77 -4.45 -6.39 -4.73
CA SER A 77 -3.33 -5.81 -5.47
C SER A 77 -3.79 -4.87 -6.60
N ILE A 78 -5.09 -4.82 -6.90
CA ILE A 78 -5.67 -3.85 -7.82
C ILE A 78 -6.08 -2.62 -6.99
N PRO A 79 -5.41 -1.47 -7.17
CA PRO A 79 -5.66 -0.29 -6.37
C PRO A 79 -7.10 0.18 -6.55
N THR A 80 -7.74 0.49 -5.43
CA THR A 80 -9.05 1.16 -5.35
C THR A 80 -8.86 2.53 -4.73
N ASP A 81 -9.78 3.47 -4.98
CA ASP A 81 -9.77 4.74 -4.24
C ASP A 81 -10.18 4.50 -2.79
N SER A 82 -9.17 4.21 -1.96
CA SER A 82 -9.33 3.85 -0.57
C SER A 82 -8.34 4.61 0.29
N ARG A 83 -8.63 4.70 1.59
CA ARG A 83 -7.70 5.26 2.58
C ARG A 83 -6.38 4.49 2.61
N PHE A 84 -6.44 3.17 2.43
CA PHE A 84 -5.27 2.31 2.36
C PHE A 84 -4.36 2.72 1.19
N GLU A 85 -4.94 2.88 0.00
CA GLU A 85 -4.20 3.27 -1.20
C GLU A 85 -3.53 4.64 -1.04
N ARG A 86 -4.25 5.63 -0.49
CA ARG A 86 -3.67 6.96 -0.23
C ARG A 86 -2.46 6.88 0.72
N ALA A 87 -2.53 6.04 1.75
CA ALA A 87 -1.41 5.82 2.65
C ALA A 87 -0.23 5.15 1.95
N VAL A 88 -0.46 4.11 1.13
CA VAL A 88 0.59 3.45 0.32
C VAL A 88 1.30 4.47 -0.57
N VAL A 89 0.55 5.29 -1.32
CA VAL A 89 1.10 6.32 -2.19
C VAL A 89 1.91 7.35 -1.40
N ALA A 90 1.39 7.83 -0.27
CA ALA A 90 2.10 8.79 0.57
C ALA A 90 3.44 8.24 1.08
N ILE A 91 3.47 7.00 1.57
CA ILE A 91 4.71 6.34 2.02
C ILE A 91 5.67 6.10 0.85
N ALA A 92 5.18 5.67 -0.31
CA ALA A 92 6.00 5.51 -1.51
C ALA A 92 6.66 6.83 -1.95
N ARG A 93 5.94 7.96 -1.86
CA ARG A 93 6.47 9.29 -2.16
C ARG A 93 7.56 9.73 -1.19
N LEU A 94 7.40 9.44 0.11
CA LEU A 94 8.44 9.68 1.11
C LEU A 94 9.69 8.82 0.86
N ALA A 95 9.50 7.54 0.48
CA ALA A 95 10.60 6.65 0.13
C ALA A 95 11.37 7.14 -1.12
N GLN A 96 10.66 7.65 -2.14
CA GLN A 96 11.24 8.29 -3.32
C GLN A 96 12.02 9.57 -2.98
N ALA A 97 11.53 10.34 -2.00
CA ALA A 97 12.22 11.52 -1.44
C ALA A 97 13.40 11.16 -0.52
N ALA A 98 13.75 9.87 -0.46
CA ALA A 98 14.85 9.30 0.29
C ALA A 98 14.70 9.24 1.81
N ASP A 99 13.49 9.29 2.36
CA ASP A 99 13.26 8.98 3.77
C ASP A 99 13.50 7.47 4.04
N PRO A 100 14.48 7.10 4.87
CA PRO A 100 14.80 5.69 5.14
C PRO A 100 13.66 4.98 5.89
N ARG A 101 12.93 5.68 6.77
CA ARG A 101 11.85 5.07 7.57
C ARG A 101 10.69 4.63 6.68
N ALA A 102 10.40 5.40 5.64
CA ALA A 102 9.38 5.05 4.66
C ALA A 102 9.77 3.79 3.85
N ARG A 103 11.05 3.65 3.48
CA ARG A 103 11.55 2.43 2.84
C ARG A 103 11.43 1.22 3.78
N ASP A 104 11.79 1.40 5.04
CA ASP A 104 11.70 0.35 6.05
C ASP A 104 10.25 -0.08 6.28
N ALA A 105 9.32 0.88 6.29
CA ALA A 105 7.89 0.61 6.41
C ALA A 105 7.34 -0.21 5.24
N LEU A 106 7.66 0.17 4.00
CA LEU A 106 7.27 -0.61 2.80
C LEU A 106 7.89 -2.02 2.82
N ALA A 107 9.17 -2.13 3.19
CA ALA A 107 9.83 -3.42 3.30
C ALA A 107 9.20 -4.27 4.42
N SER A 108 8.73 -3.65 5.50
CA SER A 108 7.98 -4.33 6.57
C SER A 108 6.65 -4.86 6.06
N ALA A 109 5.88 -4.03 5.35
CA ALA A 109 4.61 -4.44 4.74
C ALA A 109 4.79 -5.66 3.81
N GLN A 110 5.76 -5.59 2.90
CA GLN A 110 6.09 -6.69 1.99
C GLN A 110 6.43 -7.99 2.74
N ARG A 111 7.24 -7.90 3.81
CA ARG A 111 7.59 -9.08 4.63
C ARG A 111 6.35 -9.69 5.29
N GLN A 112 5.41 -8.87 5.75
CA GLN A 112 4.21 -9.35 6.43
C GLN A 112 3.27 -10.09 5.47
N TRP A 113 2.97 -9.52 4.29
CA TRP A 113 2.18 -10.22 3.28
C TRP A 113 2.87 -11.50 2.79
N LEU A 114 4.19 -11.46 2.56
CA LEU A 114 4.94 -12.63 2.13
C LEU A 114 4.87 -13.76 3.16
N ALA A 115 4.92 -13.44 4.45
CA ALA A 115 4.78 -14.44 5.52
C ALA A 115 3.42 -15.14 5.45
N VAL A 116 2.33 -14.38 5.25
CA VAL A 116 0.98 -14.96 5.09
C VAL A 116 0.92 -15.86 3.84
N LEU A 117 1.45 -15.42 2.71
CA LEU A 117 1.50 -16.22 1.48
C LEU A 117 2.31 -17.51 1.68
N GLN A 118 3.46 -17.43 2.35
CA GLN A 118 4.31 -18.58 2.65
C GLN A 118 3.60 -19.60 3.54
N GLU A 119 2.89 -19.15 4.57
CA GLU A 119 2.08 -20.03 5.41
C GLU A 119 0.96 -20.70 4.61
N ALA A 120 0.31 -19.97 3.70
CA ALA A 120 -0.80 -20.48 2.90
C ALA A 120 -0.36 -21.54 1.86
N VAL A 121 0.77 -21.33 1.20
CA VAL A 121 1.21 -22.21 0.09
C VAL A 121 2.32 -23.19 0.48
N GLY A 122 3.01 -22.99 1.60
CA GLY A 122 4.06 -23.88 2.12
C GLY A 122 5.38 -23.90 1.32
N ASP A 123 5.41 -23.40 0.09
CA ASP A 123 6.62 -23.27 -0.74
C ASP A 123 7.06 -21.78 -0.85
N PRO A 124 8.28 -21.43 -0.38
CA PRO A 124 8.79 -20.06 -0.44
C PRO A 124 8.90 -19.48 -1.85
N LEU A 125 9.18 -20.28 -2.88
CA LEU A 125 9.28 -19.81 -4.27
C LEU A 125 7.90 -19.54 -4.86
N VAL A 126 6.91 -20.36 -4.53
CA VAL A 126 5.52 -20.12 -4.94
C VAL A 126 5.00 -18.82 -4.31
N ALA A 127 5.23 -18.62 -3.01
CA ALA A 127 4.81 -17.39 -2.32
C ALA A 127 5.45 -16.12 -2.93
N ARG A 128 6.75 -16.18 -3.26
CA ARG A 128 7.44 -15.07 -3.93
C ARG A 128 6.92 -14.82 -5.33
N THR A 129 6.60 -15.87 -6.08
CA THR A 129 5.99 -15.76 -7.41
C THR A 129 4.65 -15.05 -7.33
N ILE A 130 3.79 -15.44 -6.37
CA ILE A 130 2.49 -14.79 -6.13
C ILE A 130 2.68 -13.31 -5.77
N MET A 131 3.62 -13.01 -4.87
CA MET A 131 3.93 -11.63 -4.48
C MET A 131 4.37 -10.78 -5.68
N LEU A 132 5.27 -11.30 -6.52
CA LEU A 132 5.75 -10.61 -7.73
C LEU A 132 4.62 -10.38 -8.75
N ILE A 133 3.67 -11.31 -8.86
CA ILE A 133 2.48 -11.14 -9.69
C ILE A 133 1.64 -9.99 -9.14
N GLY A 134 1.31 -10.00 -7.84
CA GLY A 134 0.54 -8.92 -7.20
C GLY A 134 1.22 -7.56 -7.33
N ASP A 135 2.53 -7.48 -7.07
CA ASP A 135 3.33 -6.26 -7.25
C ASP A 135 3.25 -5.76 -8.71
N GLY A 136 3.32 -6.67 -9.69
CA GLY A 136 3.16 -6.36 -11.10
C GLY A 136 1.76 -5.87 -11.45
N MET A 137 0.71 -6.48 -10.90
CA MET A 137 -0.68 -6.06 -11.07
C MET A 137 -0.89 -4.65 -10.51
N TYR A 138 -0.39 -4.39 -9.30
CA TYR A 138 -0.42 -3.07 -8.66
C TYR A 138 0.30 -2.04 -9.51
N TYR A 139 1.54 -2.30 -9.89
CA TYR A 139 2.36 -1.37 -10.68
C TYR A 139 1.68 -0.98 -12.00
N ASN A 140 1.20 -1.95 -12.76
CA ASN A 140 0.58 -1.69 -14.06
C ASN A 140 -0.73 -0.91 -13.93
N THR A 141 -1.53 -1.20 -12.90
CA THR A 141 -2.82 -0.53 -12.71
C THR A 141 -2.65 0.86 -12.08
N ALA A 142 -1.77 1.01 -11.09
CA ALA A 142 -1.54 2.27 -10.38
C ALA A 142 -0.83 3.31 -11.26
N LEU A 143 0.14 2.89 -12.09
CA LEU A 143 1.00 3.82 -12.85
C LEU A 143 0.63 3.93 -14.33
N LEU A 144 -0.01 2.92 -14.91
CA LEU A 144 -0.39 2.92 -16.33
C LEU A 144 -1.90 2.66 -16.54
N PRO A 145 -2.83 3.28 -15.79
CA PRO A 145 -4.25 2.91 -15.84
C PRO A 145 -4.88 3.04 -17.23
N ALA A 146 -4.51 4.05 -18.02
CA ALA A 146 -5.04 4.25 -19.37
C ALA A 146 -4.33 3.41 -20.46
N ALA A 147 -3.22 2.76 -20.13
CA ALA A 147 -2.39 1.98 -21.05
C ALA A 147 -2.16 0.54 -20.58
N ASN A 148 -2.82 0.12 -19.49
CA ASN A 148 -2.69 -1.22 -18.95
C ASN A 148 -3.32 -2.22 -19.93
N ASN A 149 -2.48 -2.92 -20.67
CA ASN A 149 -2.89 -4.00 -21.57
C ASN A 149 -2.69 -5.40 -20.95
N VAL A 150 -2.18 -5.45 -19.71
CA VAL A 150 -1.83 -6.68 -18.99
C VAL A 150 -3.03 -7.23 -18.24
N LEU A 151 -3.77 -6.36 -17.53
CA LEU A 151 -5.08 -6.66 -16.96
C LEU A 151 -6.10 -5.74 -17.62
N ARG A 152 -6.97 -6.31 -18.45
CA ARG A 152 -7.89 -5.53 -19.30
C ARG A 152 -9.25 -5.36 -18.64
N ASP A 153 -9.70 -6.37 -17.89
CA ASP A 153 -10.96 -6.37 -17.15
C ASP A 153 -10.90 -7.30 -15.92
N GLU A 154 -11.99 -7.36 -15.15
CA GLU A 154 -12.12 -8.21 -13.94
C GLU A 154 -11.97 -9.71 -14.25
N THR A 155 -12.29 -10.13 -15.47
CA THR A 155 -12.20 -11.54 -15.91
C THR A 155 -10.74 -12.01 -15.98
N ASP A 156 -9.81 -11.14 -16.42
CA ASP A 156 -8.38 -11.45 -16.45
C ASP A 156 -7.85 -11.76 -15.03
N VAL A 157 -8.41 -11.11 -14.01
CA VAL A 157 -8.05 -11.30 -12.60
C VAL A 157 -8.58 -12.65 -12.10
N ASP A 158 -9.83 -12.97 -12.41
CA ASP A 158 -10.44 -14.26 -12.08
C ASP A 158 -9.66 -15.43 -12.70
N ASP A 159 -9.30 -15.32 -13.98
CA ASP A 159 -8.52 -16.32 -14.71
C ASP A 159 -7.12 -16.49 -14.12
N LEU A 160 -6.47 -15.40 -13.72
CA LEU A 160 -5.15 -15.41 -13.09
C LEU A 160 -5.20 -16.06 -11.70
N VAL A 161 -6.19 -15.71 -10.87
CA VAL A 161 -6.39 -16.34 -9.56
C VAL A 161 -6.63 -17.85 -9.72
N ALA A 162 -7.49 -18.25 -10.67
CA ALA A 162 -7.76 -19.64 -10.96
C ALA A 162 -6.50 -20.39 -11.44
N LEU A 163 -5.68 -19.77 -12.30
CA LEU A 163 -4.41 -20.34 -12.75
C LEU A 163 -3.43 -20.55 -11.59
N ILE A 164 -3.28 -19.56 -10.70
CA ILE A 164 -2.38 -19.61 -9.56
C ILE A 164 -2.82 -20.69 -8.55
N ARG A 165 -4.13 -20.82 -8.28
CA ARG A 165 -4.66 -21.91 -7.45
C ARG A 165 -4.26 -23.28 -7.98
N ARG A 166 -4.42 -23.53 -9.29
CA ARG A 166 -3.99 -24.80 -9.91
C ARG A 166 -2.51 -25.09 -9.70
N PHE A 167 -1.64 -24.07 -9.76
CA PHE A 167 -0.21 -24.25 -9.49
C PHE A 167 0.10 -24.51 -8.02
N ALA A 168 -0.66 -23.93 -7.09
CA ALA A 168 -0.49 -24.14 -5.66
C ALA A 168 -1.00 -25.51 -5.19
N GLU A 169 -2.08 -26.00 -5.80
CA GLU A 169 -2.77 -27.26 -5.48
C GLU A 169 -2.20 -28.48 -6.21
N GLY A 170 -1.60 -28.30 -7.39
CA GLY A 170 -1.08 -29.39 -8.23
C GLY A 170 0.20 -30.08 -7.75
N ARG A 171 0.42 -30.16 -6.43
CA ARG A 171 1.47 -30.97 -5.80
C ARG A 171 0.91 -32.31 -5.35
#